data_AF-A0A4Q3S4U5-F1
#
_entry.id   AF-A0A4Q3S4U5-F1
#
_cell.length_a   1.000
_cell.length_b   1.000
_cell.length_c   1.000
_cell.angle_alpha   90.00
_cell.angle_beta   90.00
_cell.angle_gamma   90.00
#
_symmetry.space_group_name_H-M   'P 1'
#
loop_
_entity.id
_entity.type
_entity.pdbx_description
1 polymer ?
#
loop_
_entity_poly.entity_id
_entity_poly.type
_entity_poly.pdbx_seq_one_letter_code
_entity_poly.pdbx_strand_id
1 'polypeptide(L)'
;MMDRMLSWSFGLALAGLLLAMSFQKFFGLDPNPVFGLIAARSGIGLFEPGLRYATAVLELVAAGLVLWPAMRQRGAILGLCVALGAIAFHLSPWLGWQIPKPGPLSQALAQGLTAAQIDALNLPTDKGAMFLLAVAIAALAGVSIFIERSNLFARTHPASKPERASFA
;
A
#
# COMPACT_ATOMS: atom_id res chain seq x y z
N MET A 1 11.02 -10.45 24.25
CA MET A 1 10.20 -11.40 23.46
C MET A 1 9.03 -10.68 22.80
N MET A 2 8.31 -9.84 23.54
CA MET A 2 7.22 -8.97 23.04
C MET A 2 7.59 -8.19 21.77
N ASP A 3 8.77 -7.55 21.72
CA ASP A 3 9.17 -6.70 20.59
C ASP A 3 9.32 -7.48 19.28
N ARG A 4 9.77 -8.73 19.38
CA ARG A 4 9.87 -9.63 18.22
C ARG A 4 8.50 -10.05 17.74
N MET A 5 7.58 -10.34 18.65
CA MET A 5 6.19 -10.67 18.30
C MET A 5 5.50 -9.49 17.62
N LEU A 6 5.61 -8.28 18.16
CA LEU A 6 5.05 -7.07 17.57
C LEU A 6 5.63 -6.78 16.17
N SER A 7 6.96 -6.83 16.02
CA SER A 7 7.61 -6.67 14.72
C SER A 7 7.08 -7.66 13.68
N TRP A 8 6.91 -8.93 14.05
CA TRP A 8 6.37 -9.95 13.15
C TRP A 8 4.88 -9.77 12.86
N SER A 9 4.06 -9.43 13.85
CA SER A 9 2.62 -9.21 13.63
C SER A 9 2.37 -8.08 12.63
N PHE A 10 2.99 -6.92 12.83
CA PHE A 10 2.83 -5.78 11.92
C PHE A 10 3.49 -6.03 10.56
N GLY A 11 4.68 -6.66 10.54
CA GLY A 11 5.36 -7.02 9.30
C GLY A 11 4.55 -8.00 8.45
N LEU A 12 3.97 -9.04 9.05
CA LEU A 12 3.13 -10.00 8.32
C LEU A 12 1.84 -9.37 7.83
N ALA A 13 1.19 -8.54 8.64
CA ALA A 13 -0.01 -7.81 8.21
C ALA A 13 0.28 -6.90 7.00
N LEU A 14 1.36 -6.11 7.07
CA LEU A 14 1.78 -5.24 5.97
C LEU A 14 2.14 -6.04 4.71
N ALA A 15 2.95 -7.10 4.85
CA ALA A 15 3.32 -7.95 3.72
C ALA A 15 2.09 -8.62 3.08
N GLY A 16 1.15 -9.10 3.90
CA GLY A 16 -0.09 -9.71 3.42
C GLY A 16 -0.94 -8.75 2.58
N LEU A 17 -1.12 -7.51 3.04
CA LEU A 17 -1.85 -6.48 2.28
C LEU A 17 -1.13 -6.10 0.99
N LEU A 18 0.20 -5.89 1.03
CA LEU A 18 0.99 -5.58 -0.15
C LEU A 18 0.93 -6.71 -1.19
N LEU A 19 0.99 -7.97 -0.76
CA LEU A 19 0.84 -9.14 -1.63
C LEU A 19 -0.56 -9.22 -2.23
N ALA A 20 -1.61 -9.00 -1.42
CA ALA A 20 -2.98 -9.00 -1.92
C ALA A 20 -3.20 -7.90 -2.99
N MET A 21 -2.68 -6.70 -2.75
CA MET A 21 -2.75 -5.58 -3.70
C MET A 21 -1.93 -5.81 -4.97
N SER A 22 -0.73 -6.40 -4.84
CA SER A 22 0.11 -6.77 -5.98
C SER A 22 -0.58 -7.85 -6.84
N PHE A 23 -1.11 -8.90 -6.19
CA PHE A 23 -1.84 -9.97 -6.86
C PHE A 23 -3.05 -9.45 -7.63
N GLN A 24 -3.86 -8.57 -7.01
CA GLN A 24 -5.01 -7.94 -7.67
C GLN A 24 -4.60 -7.09 -8.87
N LYS A 25 -3.41 -6.46 -8.86
CA LYS A 25 -2.90 -5.74 -10.03
C LYS A 25 -2.37 -6.68 -11.10
N PHE A 26 -1.74 -7.80 -10.78
CA PHE A 26 -1.28 -8.74 -11.81
C PHE A 26 -2.41 -9.56 -12.44
N PHE A 27 -3.35 -10.04 -11.62
CA PHE A 27 -4.31 -11.08 -12.01
C PHE A 27 -5.77 -10.70 -11.80
N GLY A 28 -6.05 -9.51 -11.27
CA GLY A 28 -7.41 -9.02 -11.09
C GLY A 28 -8.05 -8.54 -12.39
N LEU A 29 -9.13 -7.77 -12.23
CA LEU A 29 -9.90 -7.19 -13.32
C LEU A 29 -9.02 -6.46 -14.35
N ASP A 30 -9.41 -6.59 -15.61
CA ASP A 30 -8.71 -6.02 -16.76
C ASP A 30 -9.73 -5.40 -17.74
N PRO A 31 -9.72 -4.08 -17.98
CA PRO A 31 -8.81 -3.07 -17.42
C PRO A 31 -8.92 -2.93 -15.91
N ASN A 32 -7.82 -2.55 -15.25
CA ASN A 32 -7.83 -2.31 -13.81
C ASN A 32 -8.74 -1.11 -13.48
N PRO A 33 -9.66 -1.23 -12.51
CA PRO A 33 -10.60 -0.15 -12.19
C PRO A 33 -9.92 1.15 -11.76
N VAL A 34 -8.82 1.08 -11.00
CA VAL A 34 -8.12 2.26 -10.47
C VAL A 34 -7.27 2.90 -11.57
N PHE A 35 -6.36 2.14 -12.16
CA PHE A 35 -5.43 2.67 -13.16
C PHE A 35 -6.14 3.01 -14.48
N GLY A 36 -7.14 2.22 -14.88
CA GLY A 36 -7.95 2.50 -16.06
C GLY A 36 -8.80 3.75 -15.90
N LEU A 37 -9.38 4.01 -14.71
CA LEU A 37 -10.10 5.26 -14.47
C LEU A 37 -9.16 6.48 -14.47
N ILE A 38 -7.96 6.35 -13.88
CA ILE A 38 -6.94 7.40 -13.95
C ILE A 38 -6.55 7.66 -15.41
N ALA A 39 -6.29 6.62 -16.20
CA ALA A 39 -5.96 6.74 -17.62
C ALA A 39 -7.09 7.45 -18.39
N ALA A 40 -8.34 7.05 -18.17
CA ALA A 40 -9.52 7.64 -18.82
C ALA A 40 -9.73 9.12 -18.46
N ARG A 41 -9.50 9.52 -17.20
CA ARG A 41 -9.69 10.90 -16.73
C ARG A 41 -8.49 11.81 -17.00
N SER A 42 -7.28 11.27 -16.96
CA SER A 42 -6.05 12.04 -17.22
C SER A 42 -5.72 12.15 -18.71
N GLY A 43 -6.24 11.24 -19.54
CA GLY A 43 -5.84 11.10 -20.94
C GLY A 43 -4.45 10.47 -21.13
N ILE A 44 -3.81 9.98 -20.06
CA ILE A 44 -2.46 9.42 -20.10
C ILE A 44 -2.56 7.89 -20.11
N GLY A 45 -2.36 7.29 -21.29
CA GLY A 45 -2.40 5.84 -21.48
C GLY A 45 -1.31 5.05 -20.73
N LEU A 46 -0.28 5.70 -20.18
CA LEU A 46 0.77 5.01 -19.41
C LEU A 46 0.25 4.42 -18.09
N PHE A 47 -0.82 4.98 -17.51
CA PHE A 47 -1.36 4.50 -16.25
C PHE A 47 -1.82 3.05 -16.33
N GLU A 48 -2.43 2.66 -17.45
CA GLU A 48 -2.93 1.31 -17.71
C GLU A 48 -2.41 0.76 -19.06
N PRO A 49 -1.67 -0.36 -19.10
CA PRO A 49 -1.29 -1.23 -17.98
C PRO A 49 0.08 -0.91 -17.35
N GLY A 50 0.79 0.12 -17.85
CA GLY A 50 2.19 0.37 -17.50
C GLY A 50 2.41 0.65 -16.00
N LEU A 51 1.81 1.72 -15.48
CA LEU A 51 1.97 2.09 -14.07
C LEU A 51 1.31 1.07 -13.13
N ARG A 52 0.22 0.42 -13.56
CA ARG A 52 -0.38 -0.72 -12.85
C ARG A 52 0.67 -1.79 -12.54
N TYR A 53 1.37 -2.29 -13.55
CA TYR A 53 2.36 -3.36 -13.35
C TYR A 53 3.61 -2.87 -12.65
N ALA A 54 4.08 -1.64 -12.92
CA ALA A 54 5.17 -1.06 -12.16
C ALA A 54 4.86 -1.01 -10.65
N THR A 55 3.64 -0.56 -10.29
CA THR A 55 3.18 -0.53 -8.89
C THR A 55 3.08 -1.93 -8.30
N ALA A 56 2.55 -2.90 -9.06
CA ALA A 56 2.44 -4.30 -8.62
C ALA A 56 3.80 -4.93 -8.30
N VAL A 57 4.84 -4.62 -9.09
CA VAL A 57 6.22 -5.04 -8.83
C VAL A 57 6.76 -4.37 -7.56
N LEU A 58 6.55 -3.06 -7.39
CA LEU A 58 7.02 -2.34 -6.19
C LEU A 58 6.38 -2.89 -4.91
N GLU A 59 5.09 -3.22 -4.94
CA GLU A 59 4.39 -3.85 -3.80
C GLU A 59 4.93 -5.26 -3.50
N LEU A 60 5.20 -6.06 -4.54
CA LEU A 60 5.79 -7.40 -4.37
C LEU A 60 7.21 -7.32 -3.77
N VAL A 61 8.04 -6.41 -4.27
CA VAL A 61 9.37 -6.15 -3.72
C VAL A 61 9.27 -5.66 -2.28
N ALA A 62 8.37 -4.72 -1.99
CA ALA A 62 8.15 -4.23 -0.63
C ALA A 62 7.76 -5.36 0.32
N ALA A 63 6.83 -6.22 -0.08
CA ALA A 63 6.42 -7.38 0.72
C ALA A 63 7.58 -8.34 0.98
N GLY A 64 8.37 -8.68 -0.04
CA GLY A 64 9.56 -9.52 0.10
C GLY A 64 10.58 -8.93 1.08
N LEU A 65 10.83 -7.63 0.99
CA LEU A 65 11.73 -6.92 1.91
C LEU A 65 11.19 -6.87 3.35
N VAL A 66 9.88 -6.71 3.55
CA VAL A 66 9.25 -6.74 4.88
C VAL A 66 9.43 -8.12 5.54
N LEU A 67 9.29 -9.19 4.77
CA LEU A 67 9.46 -10.56 5.27
C LEU A 67 10.91 -10.87 5.64
N TRP A 68 11.90 -10.23 4.99
CA TRP A 68 13.32 -10.38 5.31
C TRP A 68 13.72 -9.52 6.52
N PRO A 69 14.05 -10.10 7.70
CA PRO A 69 14.22 -9.32 8.94
C PRO A 69 15.25 -8.19 8.86
N ALA A 70 16.38 -8.42 8.17
CA ALA A 70 17.43 -7.39 8.02
C ALA A 70 17.03 -6.22 7.10
N MET A 71 15.99 -6.39 6.28
CA MET A 71 15.53 -5.41 5.28
C MET A 71 14.13 -4.87 5.58
N ARG A 72 13.53 -5.29 6.70
CA ARG A 72 12.13 -5.03 7.05
C ARG A 72 11.77 -3.56 7.01
N GLN A 73 12.59 -2.71 7.64
CA GLN A 73 12.36 -1.27 7.64
C GLN A 73 12.38 -0.69 6.22
N ARG A 74 13.26 -1.17 5.33
CA ARG A 74 13.33 -0.71 3.94
C ARG A 74 12.10 -1.14 3.15
N GLY A 75 11.63 -2.37 3.35
CA GLY A 75 10.37 -2.85 2.78
C GLY A 75 9.17 -2.03 3.24
N ALA A 76 9.10 -1.71 4.53
CA ALA A 76 8.04 -0.87 5.08
C ALA A 76 8.08 0.57 4.54
N ILE A 77 9.27 1.17 4.37
CA ILE A 77 9.42 2.48 3.73
C ILE A 77 8.92 2.43 2.28
N LEU A 78 9.30 1.41 1.51
CA LEU A 78 8.84 1.26 0.14
C LEU A 78 7.31 1.10 0.07
N GLY A 79 6.74 0.25 0.94
CA GLY A 79 5.29 0.09 1.05
C GLY A 79 4.57 1.39 1.42
N LEU A 80 5.16 2.20 2.32
CA LEU A 80 4.64 3.52 2.66
C LEU A 80 4.65 4.45 1.44
N CYS A 81 5.74 4.51 0.67
CA CYS A 81 5.81 5.32 -0.54
C CYS A 81 4.74 4.94 -1.56
N VAL A 82 4.50 3.63 -1.78
CA VAL A 82 3.44 3.16 -2.68
C VAL A 82 2.05 3.58 -2.16
N ALA A 83 1.78 3.37 -0.87
CA ALA A 83 0.49 3.73 -0.26
C ALA A 83 0.24 5.25 -0.31
N LEU A 84 1.26 6.07 -0.07
CA LEU A 84 1.18 7.52 -0.21
C LEU A 84 0.92 7.95 -1.66
N GLY A 85 1.51 7.27 -2.65
CA GLY A 85 1.17 7.46 -4.06
C GLY A 85 -0.31 7.19 -4.33
N ALA A 86 -0.84 6.08 -3.84
CA ALA A 86 -2.27 5.75 -3.97
C ALA A 86 -3.18 6.80 -3.30
N ILE A 87 -2.83 7.26 -2.09
CA ILE A 87 -3.54 8.35 -1.39
C ILE A 87 -3.50 9.63 -2.23
N ALA A 88 -2.34 10.00 -2.79
CA ALA A 88 -2.21 11.18 -3.63
C ALA A 88 -3.13 11.11 -4.87
N PHE A 89 -3.22 9.94 -5.53
CA PHE A 89 -4.16 9.77 -6.64
C PHE A 89 -5.62 9.89 -6.21
N HIS A 90 -6.00 9.32 -5.06
CA HIS A 90 -7.35 9.48 -4.52
C HIS A 90 -7.69 10.94 -4.17
N LEU A 91 -6.72 11.74 -3.75
CA LEU A 91 -6.92 13.17 -3.50
C LEU A 91 -6.84 14.03 -4.78
N SER A 92 -6.44 13.43 -5.90
CA SER A 92 -6.37 14.09 -7.20
C SER A 92 -7.73 14.09 -7.92
N PRO A 93 -7.94 14.98 -8.91
CA PRO A 93 -9.14 14.95 -9.75
C PRO A 93 -9.24 13.71 -10.65
N TRP A 94 -8.17 12.91 -10.77
CA TRP A 94 -8.17 11.76 -11.67
C TRP A 94 -8.81 10.51 -11.08
N LEU A 95 -8.88 10.37 -9.75
CA LEU A 95 -9.45 9.19 -9.11
C LEU A 95 -10.60 9.57 -8.17
N GLY A 96 -10.35 10.51 -7.25
CA GLY A 96 -11.31 10.90 -6.21
C GLY A 96 -11.31 9.95 -5.01
N TRP A 97 -11.86 10.45 -3.89
CA TRP A 97 -11.86 9.72 -2.61
C TRP A 97 -12.78 8.49 -2.61
N GLN A 98 -13.79 8.48 -3.48
CA GLN A 98 -14.67 7.35 -3.76
C GLN A 98 -14.65 7.08 -5.26
N ILE A 99 -14.64 5.81 -5.65
CA ILE A 99 -14.68 5.39 -7.05
C ILE A 99 -15.91 4.52 -7.31
N PRO A 100 -16.39 4.41 -8.56
CA PRO A 100 -17.35 3.40 -8.93
C PRO A 100 -16.89 1.99 -8.52
N LYS A 101 -17.85 1.11 -8.19
CA LYS A 101 -17.53 -0.27 -7.80
C LYS A 101 -16.63 -0.95 -8.85
N PRO A 102 -15.57 -1.67 -8.43
CA PRO A 102 -14.57 -2.25 -9.32
C PRO A 102 -15.11 -3.03 -10.53
N GLY A 103 -16.08 -3.93 -10.32
CA GLY A 103 -16.63 -4.78 -11.38
C GLY A 103 -17.30 -3.98 -12.50
N PRO A 104 -18.39 -3.24 -12.20
CA PRO A 104 -19.04 -2.38 -13.20
C PRO A 104 -18.10 -1.36 -13.85
N LEU A 105 -17.16 -0.80 -13.09
CA LEU A 105 -16.18 0.15 -13.62
C LEU A 105 -15.25 -0.50 -14.66
N SER A 106 -14.67 -1.65 -14.33
CA SER A 106 -13.80 -2.39 -15.26
C SER A 106 -14.56 -2.80 -16.52
N GLN A 107 -15.82 -3.22 -16.39
CA GLN A 107 -16.68 -3.54 -17.53
C GLN A 107 -16.92 -2.32 -18.44
N ALA A 108 -17.21 -1.15 -17.87
CA ALA A 108 -17.41 0.07 -18.62
C ALA A 108 -16.13 0.52 -19.35
N LEU A 109 -14.98 0.41 -18.69
CA LEU A 109 -13.67 0.68 -19.29
C LEU A 109 -13.36 -0.30 -20.43
N ALA A 110 -13.68 -1.59 -20.26
CA ALA A 110 -13.51 -2.62 -21.29
C ALA A 110 -14.38 -2.37 -22.54
N GLN A 111 -15.52 -1.69 -22.38
CA GLN A 111 -16.38 -1.26 -23.49
C GLN A 111 -15.85 -0.01 -24.21
N GLY A 112 -14.72 0.56 -23.75
CA GLY A 112 -14.14 1.78 -24.34
C GLY A 112 -14.90 3.05 -23.98
N LEU A 113 -15.73 3.03 -22.92
CA LEU A 113 -16.42 4.23 -22.48
C LEU A 113 -15.42 5.26 -21.94
N THR A 114 -15.62 6.52 -22.35
CA THR A 114 -14.85 7.67 -21.85
C THR A 114 -15.20 7.97 -20.39
N ALA A 115 -14.34 8.72 -19.70
CA ALA A 115 -14.61 9.15 -18.32
C ALA A 115 -15.97 9.87 -18.18
N ALA A 116 -16.31 10.77 -19.11
CA ALA A 116 -17.58 11.50 -19.08
C ALA A 116 -18.79 10.55 -19.23
N GLN A 117 -18.69 9.51 -20.07
CA GLN A 117 -19.72 8.49 -20.21
C GLN A 117 -19.85 7.65 -18.95
N ILE A 118 -18.73 7.26 -18.33
CA ILE A 118 -18.72 6.50 -17.06
C ILE A 118 -19.37 7.32 -15.94
N ASP A 119 -19.04 8.60 -15.83
CA ASP A 119 -19.62 9.50 -14.82
C ASP A 119 -21.15 9.65 -15.04
N ALA A 120 -21.60 9.70 -16.30
CA ALA A 120 -23.03 9.76 -16.65
C ALA A 120 -23.81 8.48 -16.29
N LEU A 121 -23.15 7.32 -16.14
CA LEU A 121 -23.79 6.07 -15.70
C LEU A 121 -24.19 6.10 -14.22
N ASN A 122 -23.65 7.03 -13.42
CA ASN A 122 -23.90 7.16 -11.99
C ASN A 122 -23.80 5.81 -11.23
N LEU A 123 -22.75 5.05 -11.55
CA LEU A 123 -22.50 3.73 -10.98
C LEU A 123 -22.39 3.80 -9.45
N PRO A 124 -22.90 2.80 -8.70
CA PRO A 124 -22.71 2.75 -7.25
C PRO A 124 -21.22 2.81 -6.89
N THR A 125 -20.88 3.63 -5.90
CA THR A 125 -19.48 3.80 -5.46
C THR A 125 -19.05 2.71 -4.49
N ASP A 126 -17.74 2.60 -4.30
CA ASP A 126 -17.08 1.78 -3.28
C ASP A 126 -17.14 2.42 -1.87
N LYS A 127 -17.81 3.57 -1.74
CA LYS A 127 -17.93 4.35 -0.49
C LYS A 127 -16.57 4.71 0.13
N GLY A 128 -15.52 4.82 -0.69
CA GLY A 128 -14.16 5.16 -0.26
C GLY A 128 -13.36 3.98 0.33
N ALA A 129 -13.82 2.75 0.13
CA ALA A 129 -13.13 1.56 0.63
C ALA A 129 -11.67 1.46 0.13
N MET A 130 -11.41 1.78 -1.15
CA MET A 130 -10.05 1.75 -1.69
C MET A 130 -9.14 2.83 -1.08
N PHE A 131 -9.69 4.04 -0.86
CA PHE A 131 -8.97 5.11 -0.19
C PHE A 131 -8.60 4.74 1.24
N LEU A 132 -9.56 4.20 2.00
CA LEU A 132 -9.33 3.75 3.38
C LEU A 132 -8.32 2.61 3.46
N LEU A 133 -8.33 1.70 2.48
CA LEU A 133 -7.34 0.63 2.39
C LEU A 133 -5.92 1.20 2.20
N ALA A 134 -5.76 2.20 1.32
CA ALA A 134 -4.46 2.86 1.14
C ALA A 134 -3.98 3.55 2.43
N VAL A 135 -4.89 4.21 3.16
CA VAL A 135 -4.60 4.80 4.48
C VAL A 135 -4.21 3.74 5.51
N ALA A 136 -4.90 2.60 5.54
CA ALA A 136 -4.60 1.49 6.45
C ALA A 136 -3.20 0.89 6.17
N ILE A 137 -2.84 0.70 4.89
CA ILE A 137 -1.50 0.24 4.49
C ILE A 137 -0.44 1.26 4.90
N ALA A 138 -0.67 2.56 4.66
CA ALA A 138 0.25 3.62 5.08
C ALA A 138 0.45 3.64 6.60
N ALA A 139 -0.63 3.50 7.39
CA ALA A 139 -0.56 3.44 8.84
C ALA A 139 0.23 2.22 9.32
N LEU A 140 -0.05 1.02 8.78
CA LEU A 140 0.68 -0.20 9.10
C LEU A 140 2.17 -0.09 8.75
N ALA A 141 2.49 0.53 7.62
CA ALA A 141 3.87 0.80 7.22
C ALA A 141 4.56 1.76 8.19
N GLY A 142 3.90 2.85 8.58
CA GLY A 142 4.40 3.81 9.57
C GLY A 142 4.69 3.15 10.93
N VAL A 143 3.76 2.35 11.45
CA VAL A 143 3.94 1.59 12.69
C VAL A 143 5.09 0.60 12.58
N SER A 144 5.19 -0.13 11.46
CA SER A 144 6.29 -1.08 11.22
C SER A 144 7.65 -0.37 11.22
N ILE A 145 7.76 0.80 10.57
CA ILE A 145 8.98 1.61 10.56
C ILE A 145 9.35 2.04 11.98
N PHE A 146 8.38 2.52 12.76
CA PHE A 146 8.60 2.95 14.13
C PHE A 146 9.12 1.81 15.03
N ILE A 147 8.49 0.63 14.94
CA ILE A 147 8.91 -0.57 15.69
C ILE A 147 10.34 -0.97 15.32
N GLU A 148 10.68 -1.03 14.02
CA GLU A 148 12.02 -1.42 13.59
C GLU A 148 13.09 -0.41 14.03
N ARG A 149 12.81 0.89 13.95
CA ARG A 149 13.72 1.93 14.45
C ARG A 149 13.96 1.81 15.96
N SER A 150 12.90 1.54 16.72
CA SER A 150 12.98 1.38 18.17
C SER A 150 13.82 0.15 18.54
N ASN A 151 13.64 -0.96 17.82
CA ASN A 151 14.42 -2.19 18.00
C ASN A 151 15.92 -1.99 17.66
N LEU A 152 16.23 -1.24 16.61
CA LEU A 152 17.61 -0.92 16.23
C LEU A 152 18.30 -0.04 17.27
N PHE A 153 17.60 0.96 17.79
CA PHE A 153 18.11 1.84 18.85
C PHE A 153 18.43 1.04 20.13
N ALA A 154 17.50 0.18 20.58
CA ALA A 154 17.71 -0.64 21.78
C ALA A 154 18.90 -1.61 21.66
N ARG A 155 19.21 -2.09 20.44
CA ARG A 155 20.37 -2.97 20.20
C ARG A 155 21.71 -2.23 20.18
N THR A 156 21.71 -0.96 19.79
CA THR A 156 22.93 -0.14 19.67
C THR A 156 23.26 0.60 20.96
N HIS A 157 22.26 0.84 21.81
CA HIS A 157 22.42 1.50 23.12
C HIS A 157 21.89 0.62 24.26
N PRO A 158 22.58 -0.46 24.63
CA PRO A 158 22.17 -1.29 25.76
C PRO A 158 22.24 -0.48 27.07
N ALA A 159 21.23 -0.63 27.93
CA ALA A 159 21.25 -0.03 29.25
C ALA A 159 22.51 -0.48 30.02
N SER A 160 23.23 0.46 30.64
CA SER A 160 24.36 0.14 31.51
C SER A 160 23.88 -0.78 32.63
N LYS A 161 24.57 -1.90 32.85
CA LYS A 161 24.29 -2.75 34.02
C LYS A 161 24.41 -1.89 35.28
N PRO A 162 23.47 -1.97 36.23
CA PRO A 162 23.64 -1.29 37.51
C PRO A 162 24.94 -1.80 38.15
N GLU A 163 25.80 -0.86 38.51
CA GLU A 163 27.04 -1.14 39.22
C GLU A 163 26.66 -1.87 40.51
N ARG A 164 27.08 -3.14 40.63
CA ARG A 164 26.81 -3.90 41.85
C ARG A 164 27.57 -3.20 42.96
N ALA A 165 26.86 -2.51 43.84
CA ALA A 165 27.44 -1.96 45.06
C ALA A 165 28.17 -3.10 45.77
N SER A 166 29.51 -3.04 45.80
CA SER A 166 30.33 -3.94 46.58
C SER A 166 30.10 -3.57 48.04
N PHE A 167 29.21 -4.30 48.71
CA PHE A 167 29.15 -4.26 50.17
C PHE A 167 30.37 -5.04 50.68
N ALA A 168 31.35 -4.29 51.18
CA ALA A 168 32.50 -4.79 51.92
C ALA A 168 32.21 -4.73 53.43
#